data_AF-A0A6M1U4J2-F1
#
_entry.id   AF-A0A6M1U4J2-F1
#
_cell.length_a   1.000
_cell.length_b   1.000
_cell.length_c   1.000
_cell.angle_alpha   90.00
_cell.angle_beta   90.00
_cell.angle_gamma   90.00
#
_symmetry.space_group_name_H-M   'P 1'
#
loop_
_entity.id
_entity.type
_entity.pdbx_description
1 polymer ?
#
loop_
_entity_poly.entity_id
_entity_poly.type
_entity_poly.pdbx_seq_one_letter_code
_entity_poly.pdbx_strand_id
1 'polypeptide(L)'
;MMPSALRPTVLLLAAALLWLAGIARADTELRFEFTHLEAGLPAPAPDLTITDVFSGATLAALPQEAPEGSAILSLMLPDSQFDGPYARLRVVVGGLQLPPGDSKSGEEIRFAFEIVLRRDLLEGPVVLRIPVVTTSRRQAMKPYMSMPDLIEELPDRFFLAQQWMSLYRASPEAVAAAPQAFALHRLIARAVVDFAIATADGRRGPVLILPSPELAQTLDLYWSSMPKGQQTHMAAYADARTILWLDVPLAEDLLRTARRSGIEAPAACAAAREHLEFFARRLPEGEEAGWVDALFPVPGTLEGYLEGRRLDILFACTRLRI
;
A
#
# COMPACT_ATOMS: atom_id res chain seq x y z
N MET A 1 52.36 1.78 -14.32
CA MET A 1 52.11 0.37 -14.70
C MET A 1 51.76 -0.39 -13.44
N MET A 2 50.48 -0.75 -13.25
CA MET A 2 50.09 -1.58 -12.10
C MET A 2 50.55 -3.03 -12.32
N PRO A 3 51.09 -3.73 -11.30
CA PRO A 3 51.48 -5.14 -11.40
C PRO A 3 50.28 -6.02 -11.77
N SER A 4 50.45 -6.92 -12.74
CA SER A 4 49.40 -7.81 -13.26
C SER A 4 48.79 -8.76 -12.21
N ALA A 5 49.47 -8.95 -11.08
CA ALA A 5 49.03 -9.80 -9.97
C ALA A 5 47.93 -9.19 -9.08
N LEU A 6 47.70 -7.87 -9.15
CA LEU A 6 46.69 -7.17 -8.32
C LEU A 6 45.27 -7.16 -8.94
N ARG A 7 45.18 -7.33 -10.27
CA ARG A 7 43.89 -7.37 -10.99
C ARG A 7 42.96 -8.52 -10.56
N PRO A 8 43.41 -9.79 -10.45
CA PRO A 8 42.52 -10.87 -10.08
C PRO A 8 42.03 -10.75 -8.63
N THR A 9 42.87 -10.25 -7.72
CA THR A 9 42.52 -10.06 -6.29
C THR A 9 41.48 -8.95 -6.10
N VAL A 10 41.59 -7.85 -6.85
CA VAL A 10 40.60 -6.76 -6.83
C VAL A 10 39.27 -7.21 -7.45
N LEU A 11 39.30 -8.00 -8.53
CA LEU A 11 38.10 -8.59 -9.14
C LEU A 11 37.40 -9.60 -8.21
N LEU A 12 38.17 -10.41 -7.48
CA LEU A 12 37.64 -11.33 -6.47
C LEU A 12 37.05 -10.59 -5.26
N LEU A 13 37.66 -9.49 -4.82
CA LEU A 13 37.13 -8.66 -3.75
C LEU A 13 35.84 -7.95 -4.18
N ALA A 14 35.80 -7.41 -5.40
CA ALA A 14 34.60 -6.79 -5.96
C ALA A 14 33.48 -7.81 -6.18
N ALA A 15 33.81 -9.02 -6.65
CA ALA A 15 32.86 -10.12 -6.78
C ALA A 15 32.36 -10.58 -5.40
N ALA A 16 33.22 -10.67 -4.39
CA ALA A 16 32.84 -11.00 -3.01
C ALA A 16 32.01 -9.89 -2.35
N LEU A 17 32.29 -8.62 -2.64
CA LEU A 17 31.49 -7.47 -2.20
C LEU A 17 30.14 -7.38 -2.91
N LEU A 18 30.07 -7.78 -4.18
CA LEU A 18 28.81 -7.94 -4.93
C LEU A 18 28.03 -9.18 -4.47
N TRP A 19 28.72 -10.23 -4.03
CA TRP A 19 28.11 -11.40 -3.40
C TRP A 19 27.57 -11.08 -1.99
N LEU A 20 28.30 -10.26 -1.23
CA LEU A 20 27.83 -9.67 0.02
C LEU A 20 26.72 -8.62 -0.21
N ALA A 21 26.66 -7.97 -1.37
CA ALA A 21 25.48 -7.18 -1.75
C ALA A 21 24.25 -8.05 -2.06
N GLY A 22 24.47 -9.36 -2.29
CA GLY A 22 23.44 -10.40 -2.36
C GLY A 22 23.18 -11.09 -1.02
N ILE A 23 23.53 -10.46 0.12
CA ILE A 23 23.08 -10.93 1.45
C ILE A 23 21.55 -11.05 1.38
N ALA A 24 21.05 -12.28 1.61
CA ALA A 24 19.65 -12.53 1.88
C ALA A 24 19.21 -11.51 2.94
N ARG A 25 18.34 -10.58 2.55
CA ARG A 25 17.84 -9.55 3.44
C ARG A 25 17.03 -10.25 4.54
N ALA A 26 17.11 -9.75 5.77
CA ALA A 26 16.35 -10.34 6.87
C ALA A 26 14.85 -10.29 6.55
N ASP A 27 14.13 -11.34 6.95
CA ASP A 27 12.68 -11.40 6.83
C ASP A 27 12.05 -10.16 7.47
N THR A 28 11.04 -9.60 6.80
CA THR A 28 10.34 -8.42 7.30
C THR A 28 9.22 -8.85 8.23
N GLU A 29 9.23 -8.36 9.47
CA GLU A 29 8.11 -8.57 10.37
C GLU A 29 7.00 -7.56 10.10
N LEU A 30 5.78 -8.05 9.86
CA LEU A 30 4.56 -7.26 9.70
C LEU A 30 3.63 -7.54 10.87
N ARG A 31 3.32 -6.51 11.68
CA ARG A 31 2.41 -6.59 12.82
C ARG A 31 1.12 -5.86 12.51
N PHE A 32 0.01 -6.53 12.73
CA PHE A 32 -1.34 -5.98 12.65
C PHE A 32 -1.86 -5.84 14.08
N GLU A 33 -1.94 -4.60 14.56
CA GLU A 33 -2.37 -4.26 15.91
C GLU A 33 -3.82 -3.77 15.85
N PHE A 34 -4.71 -4.48 16.55
CA PHE A 34 -6.13 -4.18 16.62
C PHE A 34 -6.48 -3.70 18.01
N THR A 35 -7.07 -2.52 18.09
CA THR A 35 -7.46 -1.90 19.37
C THR A 35 -8.82 -1.25 19.22
N HIS A 36 -9.72 -1.52 20.17
CA HIS A 36 -11.01 -0.87 20.20
C HIS A 36 -10.88 0.64 20.43
N LEU A 37 -11.75 1.42 19.78
CA LEU A 37 -11.79 2.88 19.94
C LEU A 37 -12.07 3.34 21.38
N GLU A 38 -12.82 2.53 22.13
CA GLU A 38 -13.10 2.78 23.54
C GLU A 38 -12.29 1.82 24.41
N ALA A 39 -11.63 2.37 25.42
CA ALA A 39 -10.82 1.60 26.37
C ALA A 39 -11.69 0.75 27.31
N GLY A 40 -11.10 -0.29 27.88
CA GLY A 40 -11.74 -1.16 28.88
C GLY A 40 -12.61 -2.28 28.29
N LEU A 41 -12.60 -2.45 26.96
CA LEU A 41 -13.16 -3.61 26.29
C LEU A 41 -12.13 -4.74 26.22
N PRO A 42 -12.58 -6.00 26.17
CA PRO A 42 -11.68 -7.12 25.91
C PRO A 42 -10.99 -6.92 24.55
N ALA A 43 -9.80 -7.52 24.40
CA ALA A 43 -9.08 -7.48 23.14
C ALA A 43 -9.95 -8.04 22.00
N PRO A 44 -9.95 -7.39 20.82
CA PRO A 44 -10.66 -7.91 19.66
C PRO A 44 -10.09 -9.27 19.24
N ALA A 45 -10.91 -10.12 18.62
CA ALA A 45 -10.47 -11.41 18.09
C ALA A 45 -10.59 -11.40 16.54
N PRO A 46 -9.69 -10.68 15.84
CA PRO A 46 -9.72 -10.62 14.38
C PRO A 46 -9.25 -11.93 13.75
N ASP A 47 -9.93 -12.33 12.68
CA ASP A 47 -9.45 -13.34 11.75
C ASP A 47 -8.75 -12.65 10.58
N LEU A 48 -7.48 -12.97 10.34
CA LEU A 48 -6.70 -12.44 9.22
C LEU A 48 -6.43 -13.49 8.16
N THR A 49 -6.81 -13.18 6.92
CA THR A 49 -6.31 -13.88 5.73
C THR A 49 -5.40 -12.94 4.97
N ILE A 50 -4.13 -13.33 4.82
CA ILE A 50 -3.13 -12.56 4.08
C ILE A 50 -2.75 -13.36 2.83
N THR A 51 -2.80 -12.71 1.68
CA THR A 51 -2.46 -13.34 0.39
C THR A 51 -1.43 -12.47 -0.32
N ASP A 52 -0.32 -13.05 -0.77
CA ASP A 52 0.58 -12.36 -1.69
C ASP A 52 -0.12 -12.21 -3.04
N VAL A 53 -0.27 -10.96 -3.50
CA VAL A 53 -0.95 -10.62 -4.75
C VAL A 53 -0.18 -11.14 -5.97
N PHE A 54 1.14 -11.24 -5.87
CA PHE A 54 1.98 -11.63 -6.99
C PHE A 54 2.05 -13.14 -7.21
N SER A 55 2.14 -13.93 -6.14
CA SER A 55 2.18 -15.40 -6.21
C SER A 55 0.84 -16.08 -5.98
N GLY A 56 -0.14 -15.39 -5.39
CA GLY A 56 -1.40 -15.98 -4.92
C GLY A 56 -1.25 -16.83 -3.65
N ALA A 57 -0.05 -16.90 -3.06
CA ALA A 57 0.18 -17.71 -1.87
C ALA A 57 -0.51 -17.10 -0.64
N THR A 58 -1.16 -17.94 0.16
CA THR A 58 -1.69 -17.52 1.46
C THR A 58 -0.58 -17.56 2.51
N LEU A 59 -0.45 -16.47 3.25
CA LEU A 59 0.56 -16.28 4.29
C LEU A 59 -0.11 -16.34 5.66
N ALA A 60 0.52 -17.05 6.60
CA ALA A 60 -0.02 -17.23 7.94
C ALA A 60 0.49 -16.14 8.88
N ALA A 61 -0.44 -15.38 9.48
CA ALA A 61 -0.15 -14.53 10.62
C ALA A 61 -0.39 -15.30 11.93
N LEU A 62 0.48 -15.11 12.90
CA LEU A 62 0.41 -15.76 14.21
C LEU A 62 0.07 -14.74 15.31
N PRO A 63 -0.79 -15.09 16.28
CA PRO A 63 -1.00 -14.27 17.47
C PRO A 63 0.30 -14.00 18.21
N GLN A 64 0.47 -12.77 18.67
CA GLN A 64 1.58 -12.32 19.50
C GLN A 64 1.07 -11.82 20.86
N GLU A 65 1.98 -11.73 21.82
CA GLU A 65 1.71 -11.05 23.08
C GLU A 65 1.39 -9.57 22.80
N ALA A 66 0.26 -9.11 23.34
CA ALA A 66 -0.27 -7.78 23.09
C ALA A 66 -0.59 -7.07 24.42
N PRO A 67 -0.55 -5.73 24.45
CA PRO A 67 -1.06 -4.95 25.58
C PRO A 67 -2.50 -5.31 25.91
N GLU A 68 -2.91 -5.06 27.16
CA GLU A 68 -4.29 -5.26 27.58
C GLU A 68 -5.26 -4.44 26.70
N GLY A 69 -6.31 -5.10 26.21
CA GLY A 69 -7.32 -4.49 25.33
C GLY A 69 -6.94 -4.47 23.83
N SER A 70 -5.77 -4.99 23.46
CA SER A 70 -5.30 -5.07 22.07
C SER A 70 -5.06 -6.51 21.63
N ALA A 71 -5.14 -6.75 20.33
CA ALA A 71 -4.70 -8.00 19.71
C ALA A 71 -3.64 -7.71 18.66
N ILE A 72 -2.56 -8.49 18.65
CA ILE A 72 -1.50 -8.39 17.65
C ILE A 72 -1.39 -9.71 16.91
N LEU A 73 -1.46 -9.63 15.58
CA LEU A 73 -1.16 -10.73 14.67
C LEU A 73 0.11 -10.35 13.90
N SER A 74 1.12 -11.22 13.91
CA SER A 74 2.40 -10.98 13.25
C SER A 74 2.64 -11.99 12.12
N LEU A 75 3.11 -11.48 10.99
CA LEU A 75 3.56 -12.25 9.84
C LEU A 75 5.06 -11.98 9.64
N MET A 76 5.86 -13.05 9.62
CA MET A 76 7.22 -12.97 9.09
C MET A 76 7.12 -13.12 7.56
N LEU A 77 7.41 -12.04 6.84
CA LEU A 77 7.43 -12.01 5.39
C LEU A 77 8.84 -12.37 4.89
N PRO A 78 9.03 -13.54 4.27
CA PRO A 78 10.31 -13.91 3.70
C PRO A 78 10.69 -12.97 2.58
N ASP A 79 11.98 -12.69 2.43
CA ASP A 79 12.51 -11.86 1.33
C ASP A 79 12.13 -12.42 -0.06
N SER A 80 11.88 -13.72 -0.17
CA SER A 80 11.40 -14.37 -1.41
C SER A 80 10.00 -13.93 -1.86
N GLN A 81 9.23 -13.25 -1.02
CA GLN A 81 7.90 -12.72 -1.36
C GLN A 81 7.96 -11.32 -2.00
N PHE A 82 9.15 -10.73 -2.09
CA PHE A 82 9.35 -9.49 -2.84
C PHE A 82 9.58 -9.79 -4.33
N ASP A 83 8.79 -9.18 -5.20
CA ASP A 83 9.07 -9.13 -6.64
C ASP A 83 9.85 -7.85 -6.94
N GLY A 84 11.18 -7.97 -6.93
CA GLY A 84 12.08 -6.84 -7.07
C GLY A 84 12.01 -5.88 -5.86
N PRO A 85 11.63 -4.61 -6.05
CA PRO A 85 11.62 -3.63 -4.96
C PRO A 85 10.34 -3.65 -4.11
N TYR A 86 9.34 -4.47 -4.47
CA TYR A 86 8.04 -4.44 -3.80
C TYR A 86 7.54 -5.82 -3.38
N ALA A 87 6.85 -5.86 -2.24
CA ALA A 87 5.91 -6.92 -1.92
C ALA A 87 4.49 -6.32 -1.88
N ARG A 88 3.50 -7.03 -2.40
CA ARG A 88 2.11 -6.58 -2.39
C ARG A 88 1.24 -7.66 -1.77
N LEU A 89 0.63 -7.32 -0.63
CA LEU A 89 -0.17 -8.24 0.15
C LEU A 89 -1.61 -7.78 0.17
N ARG A 90 -2.54 -8.69 -0.06
CA ARG A 90 -3.95 -8.49 0.20
C ARG A 90 -4.28 -9.00 1.59
N VAL A 91 -4.93 -8.17 2.38
CA VAL A 91 -5.33 -8.47 3.75
C VAL A 91 -6.85 -8.42 3.84
N VAL A 92 -7.44 -9.53 4.27
CA VAL A 92 -8.87 -9.63 4.58
C VAL A 92 -9.01 -9.82 6.08
N VAL A 93 -9.76 -8.92 6.70
CA VAL A 93 -10.09 -8.93 8.12
C VAL A 93 -11.52 -9.41 8.30
N GLY A 94 -11.72 -10.39 9.18
CA GLY A 94 -13.02 -10.86 9.63
C GLY A 94 -13.04 -11.12 11.14
N GLY A 95 -14.08 -11.80 11.63
CA GLY A 95 -14.21 -12.19 13.04
C GLY A 95 -14.50 -11.05 14.03
N LEU A 96 -14.33 -9.80 13.62
CA LEU A 96 -14.61 -8.62 14.44
C LEU A 96 -16.11 -8.45 14.69
N GLN A 97 -16.48 -8.17 15.94
CA GLN A 97 -17.86 -7.98 16.38
C GLN A 97 -17.98 -6.76 17.29
N LEU A 98 -19.17 -6.16 17.28
CA LEU A 98 -19.48 -5.09 18.23
C LEU A 98 -19.80 -5.68 19.62
N PRO A 99 -19.51 -4.94 20.71
CA PRO A 99 -19.87 -5.34 22.06
C PRO A 99 -21.38 -5.61 22.24
N PRO A 100 -21.76 -6.48 23.20
CA PRO A 100 -23.16 -6.73 23.54
C PRO A 100 -23.91 -5.43 23.89
N GLY A 101 -25.15 -5.31 23.40
CA GLY A 101 -26.02 -4.16 23.67
C GLY A 101 -25.97 -3.05 22.60
N ASP A 102 -25.08 -3.16 21.62
CA ASP A 102 -25.19 -2.39 20.38
C ASP A 102 -26.27 -2.97 19.46
N SER A 103 -26.95 -2.12 18.67
CA SER A 103 -27.98 -2.56 17.72
C SER A 103 -27.49 -3.53 16.65
N LYS A 104 -26.16 -3.64 16.48
CA LYS A 104 -25.49 -4.47 15.48
C LYS A 104 -24.52 -5.49 16.13
N SER A 105 -24.67 -5.80 17.41
CA SER A 105 -23.75 -6.68 18.18
C SER A 105 -23.65 -8.14 17.69
N GLY A 106 -24.56 -8.60 16.84
CA GLY A 106 -24.50 -9.93 16.21
C GLY A 106 -23.98 -9.92 14.77
N GLU A 107 -23.66 -8.75 14.22
CA GLU A 107 -23.15 -8.61 12.87
C GLU A 107 -21.62 -8.76 12.86
N GLU A 108 -21.13 -9.48 11.87
CA GLU A 108 -19.70 -9.62 11.67
C GLU A 108 -19.16 -8.48 10.79
N ILE A 109 -18.15 -7.80 11.32
CA ILE A 109 -17.41 -6.77 10.62
C ILE A 109 -16.33 -7.45 9.78
N ARG A 110 -16.47 -7.33 8.46
CA ARG A 110 -15.50 -7.80 7.46
C ARG A 110 -15.07 -6.68 6.53
N PHE A 111 -13.78 -6.57 6.25
CA PHE A 111 -13.25 -5.63 5.26
C PHE A 111 -11.92 -6.14 4.69
N ALA A 112 -11.46 -5.51 3.61
CA ALA A 112 -10.24 -5.91 2.93
C ALA A 112 -9.49 -4.69 2.40
N PHE A 113 -8.17 -4.80 2.40
CA PHE A 113 -7.27 -3.78 1.87
C PHE A 113 -6.02 -4.46 1.32
N GLU A 114 -5.24 -3.70 0.56
CA GLU A 114 -3.93 -4.15 0.12
C GLU A 114 -2.83 -3.33 0.78
N ILE A 115 -1.66 -3.93 0.91
CA ILE A 115 -0.46 -3.29 1.43
C ILE A 115 0.62 -3.48 0.39
N VAL A 116 1.31 -2.39 0.05
CA VAL A 116 2.55 -2.42 -0.72
C VAL A 116 3.69 -2.06 0.23
N LEU A 117 4.71 -2.91 0.25
CA LEU A 117 5.93 -2.70 1.02
C LEU A 117 7.07 -2.33 0.07
N ARG A 118 7.78 -1.25 0.36
CA ARG A 118 8.95 -0.79 -0.41
C ARG A 118 10.22 -1.31 0.23
N ARG A 119 10.82 -2.32 -0.39
CA ARG A 119 11.92 -3.13 0.17
C ARG A 119 13.12 -2.32 0.62
N ASP A 120 13.42 -1.23 -0.07
CA ASP A 120 14.56 -0.35 0.19
C ASP A 120 14.37 0.56 1.41
N LEU A 121 13.13 0.84 1.80
CA LEU A 121 12.77 1.73 2.91
C LEU A 121 12.45 0.97 4.22
N LEU A 122 12.46 -0.36 4.20
CA LEU A 122 12.19 -1.18 5.39
C LEU A 122 13.42 -1.22 6.30
N GLU A 123 13.30 -0.63 7.49
CA GLU A 123 14.38 -0.55 8.49
C GLU A 123 14.13 -1.42 9.75
N GLY A 124 12.97 -2.09 9.83
CA GLY A 124 12.58 -2.90 10.98
C GLY A 124 11.15 -3.42 10.88
N PRO A 125 10.56 -3.89 12.01
CA PRO A 125 9.17 -4.33 12.04
C PRO A 125 8.22 -3.23 11.59
N VAL A 126 7.34 -3.57 10.66
CA VAL A 126 6.26 -2.71 10.20
C VAL A 126 5.05 -2.95 11.09
N VAL A 127 4.51 -1.90 11.71
CA VAL A 127 3.31 -1.99 12.55
C VAL A 127 2.17 -1.23 11.89
N LEU A 128 1.11 -1.95 11.55
CA LEU A 128 -0.15 -1.43 11.08
C LEU A 128 -1.16 -1.41 12.22
N ARG A 129 -1.53 -0.20 12.66
CA ARG A 129 -2.57 -0.01 13.67
C ARG A 129 -3.92 0.09 13.01
N ILE A 130 -4.84 -0.76 13.45
CA ILE A 130 -6.19 -0.89 12.91
C ILE A 130 -7.16 -0.61 14.06
N PRO A 131 -7.73 0.60 14.14
CA PRO A 131 -8.74 0.90 15.15
C PRO A 131 -9.99 0.06 14.90
N VAL A 132 -10.62 -0.45 15.95
CA VAL A 132 -11.83 -1.28 15.87
C VAL A 132 -13.02 -0.52 16.47
N VAL A 133 -14.10 -0.39 15.69
CA VAL A 133 -15.32 0.28 16.16
C VAL A 133 -15.95 -0.46 17.34
N THR A 134 -16.48 0.29 18.29
CA THR A 134 -17.16 -0.26 19.49
C THR A 134 -18.67 -0.03 19.47
N THR A 135 -19.17 0.75 18.50
CA THR A 135 -20.60 1.00 18.36
C THR A 135 -21.01 1.35 16.92
N SER A 136 -22.25 1.00 16.57
CA SER A 136 -22.91 1.42 15.33
C SER A 136 -23.70 2.73 15.51
N ARG A 137 -23.47 3.50 16.57
CA ARG A 137 -24.13 4.79 16.76
C ARG A 137 -23.51 5.86 15.89
N ARG A 138 -24.35 6.68 15.25
CA ARG A 138 -23.92 7.84 14.45
C ARG A 138 -22.97 8.79 15.20
N GLN A 139 -23.15 8.94 16.52
CA GLN A 139 -22.29 9.80 17.35
C GLN A 139 -20.83 9.37 17.31
N ALA A 140 -20.53 8.07 17.17
CA ALA A 140 -19.17 7.55 17.12
C ALA A 140 -18.43 7.92 15.83
N MET A 141 -19.15 8.22 14.75
CA MET A 141 -18.54 8.68 13.48
C MET A 141 -18.12 10.15 13.53
N LYS A 142 -18.75 10.96 14.40
CA LYS A 142 -18.61 12.42 14.39
C LYS A 142 -17.16 12.91 14.52
N PRO A 143 -16.31 12.37 15.43
CA PRO A 143 -14.94 12.84 15.58
C PRO A 143 -14.17 12.77 14.26
N TYR A 144 -14.26 11.63 13.57
CA TYR A 144 -13.56 11.34 12.32
C TYR A 144 -14.09 12.13 11.13
N MET A 145 -15.37 12.53 11.15
CA MET A 145 -15.94 13.40 10.12
C MET A 145 -15.47 14.86 10.24
N SER A 146 -15.04 15.28 11.44
CA SER A 146 -14.71 16.68 11.77
C SER A 146 -13.21 16.98 11.83
N MET A 147 -12.37 15.94 11.77
CA MET A 147 -10.92 16.14 11.75
C MET A 147 -10.50 16.87 10.46
N PRO A 148 -9.51 17.79 10.54
CA PRO A 148 -9.00 18.50 9.37
C PRO A 148 -8.29 17.55 8.38
N ASP A 149 -8.25 17.96 7.10
CA ASP A 149 -7.72 17.21 5.95
C ASP A 149 -6.18 17.08 5.93
N LEU A 150 -5.51 17.49 7.01
CA LEU A 150 -4.07 17.79 7.03
C LEU A 150 -3.27 16.99 8.06
N ILE A 151 -3.79 15.89 8.58
CA ILE A 151 -3.14 15.16 9.68
C ILE A 151 -2.76 13.74 9.27
N GLU A 152 -1.58 13.34 9.73
CA GLU A 152 -0.88 12.04 9.72
C GLU A 152 -1.73 10.81 10.18
N GLU A 153 -3.03 10.97 10.45
CA GLU A 153 -4.01 9.98 10.94
C GLU A 153 -4.76 9.25 9.80
N LEU A 154 -4.13 9.21 8.64
CA LEU A 154 -4.60 8.59 7.40
C LEU A 154 -5.15 7.14 7.52
N PRO A 155 -4.53 6.24 8.30
CA PRO A 155 -4.99 4.84 8.38
C PRO A 155 -6.37 4.71 9.04
N ASP A 156 -6.66 5.55 10.04
CA ASP A 156 -7.80 5.32 10.92
C ASP A 156 -9.12 5.56 10.20
N ARG A 157 -9.27 6.69 9.50
CA ARG A 157 -10.52 6.97 8.77
C ARG A 157 -10.79 5.95 7.67
N PHE A 158 -9.74 5.46 7.02
CA PHE A 158 -9.83 4.41 6.01
C PHE A 158 -10.35 3.09 6.61
N PHE A 159 -9.75 2.61 7.70
CA PHE A 159 -10.19 1.37 8.34
C PHE A 159 -11.59 1.50 8.95
N LEU A 160 -11.88 2.63 9.59
CA LEU A 160 -13.17 2.86 10.22
C LEU A 160 -14.30 2.99 9.19
N ALA A 161 -14.07 3.67 8.07
CA ALA A 161 -15.05 3.77 6.99
C ALA A 161 -15.48 2.39 6.49
N GLN A 162 -14.52 1.50 6.27
CA GLN A 162 -14.79 0.13 5.82
C GLN A 162 -15.57 -0.68 6.86
N GLN A 163 -15.25 -0.55 8.15
CA GLN A 163 -15.97 -1.24 9.22
C GLN A 163 -17.43 -0.78 9.30
N TRP A 164 -17.70 0.53 9.22
CA TRP A 164 -19.08 1.01 9.18
C TRP A 164 -19.80 0.62 7.90
N MET A 165 -19.14 0.63 6.73
CA MET A 165 -19.73 0.09 5.50
C MET A 165 -20.12 -1.39 5.67
N SER A 166 -19.28 -2.18 6.35
CA SER A 166 -19.56 -3.58 6.66
C SER A 166 -20.77 -3.75 7.58
N LEU A 167 -20.90 -2.94 8.63
CA LEU A 167 -22.02 -2.99 9.57
C LEU A 167 -23.38 -2.62 8.95
N TYR A 168 -23.35 -1.73 7.95
CA TYR A 168 -24.56 -1.25 7.30
C TYR A 168 -24.86 -1.92 5.97
N ARG A 169 -24.03 -2.90 5.51
CA ARG A 169 -24.19 -3.77 4.32
C ARG A 169 -25.43 -3.41 3.52
N ALA A 170 -25.31 -2.34 2.76
CA ALA A 170 -26.52 -1.66 2.33
C ALA A 170 -27.01 -2.27 1.02
N SER A 171 -28.28 -2.68 0.98
CA SER A 171 -29.00 -2.63 -0.28
C SER A 171 -29.08 -1.16 -0.72
N PRO A 172 -29.15 -0.86 -2.03
CA PRO A 172 -29.33 0.51 -2.52
C PRO A 172 -30.50 1.24 -1.82
N GLU A 173 -31.58 0.53 -1.45
CA GLU A 173 -32.70 1.13 -0.72
C GLU A 173 -32.33 1.51 0.72
N ALA A 174 -31.51 0.71 1.40
CA ALA A 174 -31.04 0.98 2.75
C ALA A 174 -30.07 2.17 2.81
N VAL A 175 -29.25 2.38 1.77
CA VAL A 175 -28.41 3.59 1.64
C VAL A 175 -29.29 4.83 1.51
N ALA A 176 -30.29 4.79 0.64
CA ALA A 176 -31.13 5.97 0.37
C ALA A 176 -32.03 6.37 1.55
N ALA A 177 -32.46 5.40 2.38
CA ALA A 177 -33.43 5.62 3.45
C ALA A 177 -32.83 5.94 4.83
N ALA A 178 -31.53 5.71 5.06
CA ALA A 178 -30.96 5.78 6.40
C ALA A 178 -30.40 7.18 6.76
N PRO A 179 -30.78 7.79 7.91
CA PRO A 179 -30.13 8.99 8.45
C PRO A 179 -28.63 8.81 8.71
N GLN A 180 -28.18 7.57 8.91
CA GLN A 180 -26.77 7.18 9.04
C GLN A 180 -26.03 7.24 7.70
N ALA A 181 -26.72 7.07 6.56
CA ALA A 181 -26.08 7.05 5.24
C ALA A 181 -25.38 8.38 4.94
N PHE A 182 -25.94 9.52 5.34
CA PHE A 182 -25.28 10.81 5.16
C PHE A 182 -23.98 10.95 5.97
N ALA A 183 -23.96 10.43 7.20
CA ALA A 183 -22.75 10.43 8.03
C ALA A 183 -21.69 9.49 7.45
N LEU A 184 -22.11 8.32 6.98
CA LEU A 184 -21.28 7.35 6.30
C LEU A 184 -20.72 7.88 4.98
N HIS A 185 -21.53 8.53 4.14
CA HIS A 185 -21.09 9.16 2.89
C HIS A 185 -19.99 10.19 3.14
N ARG A 186 -20.16 11.04 4.17
CA ARG A 186 -19.15 12.05 4.53
C ARG A 186 -17.86 11.41 5.02
N LEU A 187 -17.94 10.37 5.85
CA LEU A 187 -16.76 9.66 6.31
C LEU A 187 -16.03 8.99 5.15
N ILE A 188 -16.75 8.31 4.26
CA ILE A 188 -16.22 7.69 3.05
C ILE A 188 -15.52 8.74 2.18
N ALA A 189 -16.20 9.86 1.89
CA ALA A 189 -15.63 10.92 1.06
C ALA A 189 -14.32 11.47 1.65
N ARG A 190 -14.27 11.64 2.97
CA ARG A 190 -13.04 12.07 3.67
C ARG A 190 -11.94 11.02 3.60
N ALA A 191 -12.25 9.76 3.90
CA ALA A 191 -11.28 8.67 3.79
C ALA A 191 -10.66 8.58 2.39
N VAL A 192 -11.44 8.82 1.34
CA VAL A 192 -10.94 8.87 -0.04
C VAL A 192 -10.06 10.09 -0.31
N VAL A 193 -10.43 11.27 0.20
CA VAL A 193 -9.62 12.48 0.06
C VAL A 193 -8.28 12.32 0.77
N ASP A 194 -8.30 11.85 2.02
CA ASP A 194 -7.09 11.58 2.79
C ASP A 194 -6.21 10.61 2.00
N PHE A 195 -6.79 9.51 1.52
CA PHE A 195 -6.12 8.51 0.72
C PHE A 195 -5.48 9.06 -0.55
N ALA A 196 -6.19 9.92 -1.28
CA ALA A 196 -5.67 10.60 -2.47
C ALA A 196 -4.51 11.55 -2.12
N ILE A 197 -4.59 12.26 -0.99
CA ILE A 197 -3.51 13.10 -0.49
C ILE A 197 -2.29 12.26 -0.12
N ALA A 198 -2.45 11.17 0.64
CA ALA A 198 -1.34 10.24 0.95
C ALA A 198 -0.71 9.64 -0.29
N THR A 199 -1.53 9.31 -1.27
CA THR A 199 -1.09 8.76 -2.55
C THR A 199 -0.27 9.80 -3.31
N ALA A 200 -0.74 11.05 -3.36
CA ALA A 200 -0.03 12.18 -3.97
C ALA A 200 1.27 12.54 -3.22
N ASP A 201 1.24 12.46 -1.89
CA ASP A 201 2.40 12.65 -1.00
C ASP A 201 3.29 11.40 -0.93
N GLY A 202 2.90 10.31 -1.60
CA GLY A 202 3.36 8.92 -1.48
C GLY A 202 4.84 8.67 -1.76
N ARG A 203 5.65 9.70 -2.01
CA ARG A 203 7.10 9.61 -2.20
C ARG A 203 7.90 9.37 -0.91
N ARG A 204 7.29 9.15 0.27
CA ARG A 204 8.04 9.20 1.54
C ARG A 204 7.96 7.99 2.48
N GLY A 205 7.05 7.02 2.28
CA GLY A 205 6.81 5.94 3.25
C GLY A 205 7.26 4.54 2.80
N PRO A 206 7.70 3.66 3.73
CA PRO A 206 8.03 2.26 3.46
C PRO A 206 6.81 1.37 3.19
N VAL A 207 5.61 1.85 3.54
CA VAL A 207 4.35 1.11 3.44
C VAL A 207 3.31 2.01 2.80
N LEU A 208 2.59 1.46 1.83
CA LEU A 208 1.40 2.07 1.24
C LEU A 208 0.23 1.13 1.51
N ILE A 209 -0.84 1.65 2.07
CA ILE A 209 -2.11 0.94 2.19
C ILE A 209 -2.93 1.31 0.97
N LEU A 210 -3.63 0.37 0.34
CA LEU A 210 -4.51 0.59 -0.80
C LEU A 210 -5.91 0.01 -0.53
N PRO A 211 -6.98 0.64 -1.05
CA PRO A 211 -8.32 0.05 -1.04
C PRO A 211 -8.35 -1.27 -1.84
N SER A 212 -9.18 -2.23 -1.43
CA SER A 212 -9.35 -3.47 -2.19
C SER A 212 -10.31 -3.32 -3.39
N PRO A 213 -10.25 -4.20 -4.40
CA PRO A 213 -11.19 -4.17 -5.53
C PRO A 213 -12.67 -4.30 -5.15
N GLU A 214 -12.96 -5.02 -4.07
CA GLU A 214 -14.32 -5.19 -3.56
C GLU A 214 -14.87 -3.90 -2.96
N LEU A 215 -13.98 -3.05 -2.42
CA LEU A 215 -14.35 -1.76 -1.88
C LEU A 215 -14.86 -0.84 -3.01
N ALA A 216 -14.26 -0.87 -4.20
CA ALA A 216 -14.75 -0.10 -5.36
C ALA A 216 -16.21 -0.43 -5.70
N GLN A 217 -16.56 -1.72 -5.80
CA GLN A 217 -17.93 -2.16 -6.08
C GLN A 217 -18.91 -1.76 -4.97
N THR A 218 -18.46 -1.87 -3.71
CA THR A 218 -19.29 -1.49 -2.57
C THR A 218 -19.52 0.02 -2.55
N LEU A 219 -18.50 0.80 -2.88
CA LEU A 219 -18.59 2.25 -2.92
C LEU A 219 -19.45 2.77 -4.08
N ASP A 220 -19.48 2.09 -5.22
CA ASP A 220 -20.41 2.40 -6.32
C ASP A 220 -21.88 2.40 -5.85
N LEU A 221 -22.25 1.50 -4.93
CA LEU A 221 -23.59 1.48 -4.34
C LEU A 221 -23.88 2.76 -3.55
N TYR A 222 -22.89 3.26 -2.80
CA TYR A 222 -23.00 4.52 -2.04
C TYR A 222 -22.94 5.76 -2.96
N TRP A 223 -22.25 5.69 -4.10
CA TRP A 223 -22.04 6.80 -5.03
C TRP A 223 -22.95 6.86 -6.24
N SER A 224 -23.85 5.90 -6.44
CA SER A 224 -24.96 6.06 -7.39
C SER A 224 -25.73 7.40 -7.20
N SER A 225 -25.60 8.02 -6.02
CA SER A 225 -26.10 9.35 -5.65
C SER A 225 -25.10 10.53 -5.82
N MET A 226 -23.84 10.30 -6.21
CA MET A 226 -22.74 11.28 -6.31
C MET A 226 -21.76 11.03 -7.48
N PRO A 227 -22.10 11.43 -8.73
CA PRO A 227 -21.30 11.15 -9.92
C PRO A 227 -19.86 11.69 -9.88
N LYS A 228 -19.64 12.86 -9.25
CA LYS A 228 -18.30 13.44 -9.08
C LYS A 228 -17.46 12.68 -8.03
N GLY A 229 -18.11 12.14 -7.00
CA GLY A 229 -17.44 11.34 -5.96
C GLY A 229 -16.94 10.01 -6.50
N GLN A 230 -17.74 9.36 -7.37
CA GLN A 230 -17.34 8.16 -8.09
C GLN A 230 -16.12 8.43 -8.99
N GLN A 231 -16.11 9.52 -9.75
CA GLN A 231 -14.96 9.87 -10.60
C GLN A 231 -13.70 10.20 -9.78
N THR A 232 -13.81 10.99 -8.72
CA THR A 232 -12.66 11.31 -7.85
C THR A 232 -12.14 10.07 -7.13
N HIS A 233 -13.01 9.15 -6.72
CA HIS A 233 -12.55 7.92 -6.12
C HIS A 233 -11.99 6.94 -7.14
N MET A 234 -12.63 6.74 -8.29
CA MET A 234 -12.08 5.88 -9.34
C MET A 234 -10.74 6.41 -9.82
N ALA A 235 -10.56 7.73 -9.88
CA ALA A 235 -9.25 8.35 -10.07
C ALA A 235 -8.30 8.03 -8.90
N ALA A 236 -8.67 8.25 -7.63
CA ALA A 236 -7.81 7.93 -6.48
C ALA A 236 -7.50 6.42 -6.33
N TYR A 237 -8.42 5.55 -6.73
CA TYR A 237 -8.35 4.10 -6.69
C TYR A 237 -7.49 3.56 -7.83
N ALA A 238 -7.68 4.09 -9.04
CA ALA A 238 -6.78 3.89 -10.15
C ALA A 238 -5.39 4.41 -9.78
N ASP A 239 -5.26 5.63 -9.26
CA ASP A 239 -4.02 6.26 -8.76
C ASP A 239 -3.35 5.42 -7.69
N ALA A 240 -4.09 4.67 -6.86
CA ALA A 240 -3.53 3.74 -5.88
C ALA A 240 -3.05 2.43 -6.48
N ARG A 241 -3.83 1.82 -7.37
CA ARG A 241 -3.36 0.65 -8.10
C ARG A 241 -2.17 0.99 -9.00
N THR A 242 -2.12 2.24 -9.46
CA THR A 242 -1.04 2.81 -10.24
C THR A 242 0.02 3.52 -9.42
N ILE A 243 -0.10 3.57 -8.09
CA ILE A 243 0.83 4.29 -7.21
C ILE A 243 2.23 3.71 -7.30
N LEU A 244 2.31 2.40 -7.55
CA LEU A 244 3.54 1.70 -7.87
C LEU A 244 4.20 2.40 -9.07
N TRP A 245 3.47 2.75 -10.13
CA TRP A 245 4.01 3.49 -11.28
C TRP A 245 4.34 4.95 -10.98
N LEU A 246 3.79 5.56 -9.90
CA LEU A 246 4.25 6.88 -9.42
C LEU A 246 5.66 6.84 -8.82
N ASP A 247 6.21 5.65 -8.57
CA ASP A 247 7.63 5.46 -8.24
C ASP A 247 8.53 5.37 -9.48
N VAL A 248 8.01 5.42 -10.72
CA VAL A 248 8.89 5.54 -11.89
C VAL A 248 9.74 6.83 -11.84
N PRO A 249 9.18 8.00 -11.44
CA PRO A 249 9.98 9.17 -11.09
C PRO A 249 11.06 8.94 -10.00
N LEU A 250 10.89 7.99 -9.07
CA LEU A 250 11.94 7.65 -8.10
C LEU A 250 13.17 7.08 -8.81
N ALA A 251 12.98 6.20 -9.81
CA ALA A 251 14.07 5.74 -10.65
C ALA A 251 14.77 6.91 -11.36
N GLU A 252 14.03 7.92 -11.82
CA GLU A 252 14.62 9.14 -12.40
C GLU A 252 15.43 9.95 -11.39
N ASP A 253 14.92 10.13 -10.17
CA ASP A 253 15.59 10.87 -9.10
C ASP A 253 16.85 10.14 -8.63
N LEU A 254 16.83 8.81 -8.54
CA LEU A 254 18.00 7.96 -8.27
C LEU A 254 19.07 8.13 -9.36
N LEU A 255 18.67 8.12 -10.65
CA LEU A 255 19.59 8.35 -11.78
C LEU A 255 20.14 9.77 -11.80
N ARG A 256 19.31 10.77 -11.49
CA ARG A 256 19.73 12.18 -11.41
C ARG A 256 20.72 12.40 -10.28
N THR A 257 20.50 11.76 -9.14
CA THR A 257 21.40 11.80 -7.99
C THR A 257 22.74 11.15 -8.32
N ALA A 258 22.71 9.96 -8.93
CA ALA A 258 23.92 9.26 -9.40
C ALA A 258 24.73 10.08 -10.43
N ARG A 259 24.06 10.81 -11.32
CA ARG A 259 24.73 11.72 -12.28
C ARG A 259 25.42 12.91 -11.60
N ARG A 260 24.87 13.41 -10.47
CA ARG A 260 25.40 14.58 -9.75
C ARG A 260 26.53 14.23 -8.79
N SER A 261 26.55 13.01 -8.24
CA SER A 261 27.56 12.59 -7.25
C SER A 261 28.94 12.29 -7.86
N GLY A 262 29.07 12.23 -9.19
CA GLY A 262 30.35 12.19 -9.92
C GLY A 262 31.19 10.91 -9.77
N ILE A 263 30.88 10.09 -8.76
CA ILE A 263 31.47 8.76 -8.54
C ILE A 263 30.34 7.76 -8.65
N GLU A 264 30.47 6.90 -9.65
CA GLU A 264 29.69 5.71 -9.97
C GLU A 264 28.83 5.21 -8.80
N ALA A 265 27.51 5.19 -8.96
CA ALA A 265 26.64 4.41 -8.10
C ALA A 265 26.07 3.22 -8.90
N PRO A 266 26.86 2.15 -9.15
CA PRO A 266 26.35 0.90 -9.69
C PRO A 266 25.10 0.42 -8.96
N ALA A 267 25.00 0.71 -7.65
CA ALA A 267 23.82 0.46 -6.82
C ALA A 267 22.59 1.28 -7.27
N ALA A 268 22.72 2.57 -7.56
CA ALA A 268 21.61 3.40 -8.03
C ALA A 268 21.16 3.01 -9.45
N CYS A 269 22.11 2.67 -10.33
CA CYS A 269 21.82 2.13 -11.65
C CYS A 269 21.16 0.74 -11.57
N ALA A 270 21.57 -0.12 -10.63
CA ALA A 270 20.98 -1.43 -10.41
C ALA A 270 19.55 -1.30 -9.86
N ALA A 271 19.34 -0.46 -8.83
CA ALA A 271 18.02 -0.17 -8.29
C ALA A 271 17.09 0.39 -9.36
N ALA A 272 17.51 1.42 -10.11
CA ALA A 272 16.68 2.00 -11.17
C ALA A 272 16.29 0.96 -12.24
N ARG A 273 17.19 0.03 -12.60
CA ARG A 273 16.86 -1.08 -13.52
C ARG A 273 15.86 -2.04 -12.91
N GLU A 274 16.04 -2.43 -11.66
CA GLU A 274 15.15 -3.34 -10.95
C GLU A 274 13.72 -2.78 -10.88
N HIS A 275 13.57 -1.49 -10.58
CA HIS A 275 12.28 -0.79 -10.63
C HIS A 275 11.66 -0.83 -12.05
N LEU A 276 12.41 -0.44 -13.09
CA LEU A 276 11.87 -0.46 -14.46
C LEU A 276 11.53 -1.86 -14.96
N GLU A 277 12.32 -2.88 -14.60
CA GLU A 277 12.06 -4.27 -14.97
C GLU A 277 10.83 -4.83 -14.25
N PHE A 278 10.64 -4.51 -12.97
CA PHE A 278 9.42 -4.83 -12.24
C PHE A 278 8.21 -4.27 -12.98
N PHE A 279 8.25 -2.99 -13.33
CA PHE A 279 7.21 -2.29 -14.08
C PHE A 279 6.97 -2.91 -15.46
N ALA A 280 8.01 -3.21 -16.23
CA ALA A 280 7.86 -3.84 -17.54
C ALA A 280 7.21 -5.23 -17.47
N ARG A 281 7.43 -6.00 -16.39
CA ARG A 281 6.80 -7.32 -16.18
C ARG A 281 5.36 -7.25 -15.70
N ARG A 282 4.96 -6.11 -15.13
CA ARG A 282 3.67 -5.94 -14.43
C ARG A 282 2.74 -4.96 -15.12
N LEU A 283 2.88 -4.77 -16.44
CA LEU A 283 2.04 -3.84 -17.19
C LEU A 283 0.55 -4.04 -16.86
N PRO A 284 -0.20 -2.94 -16.68
CA PRO A 284 -1.63 -3.02 -16.40
C PRO A 284 -2.37 -3.67 -17.57
N GLU A 285 -3.47 -4.36 -17.26
CA GLU A 285 -4.29 -5.06 -18.25
C GLU A 285 -5.74 -4.57 -18.25
N GLY A 286 -6.46 -4.79 -19.35
CA GLY A 286 -7.88 -4.51 -19.45
C GLY A 286 -8.23 -3.03 -19.26
N GLU A 287 -9.28 -2.75 -18.48
CA GLU A 287 -9.73 -1.37 -18.21
C GLU A 287 -8.67 -0.55 -17.46
N GLU A 288 -7.82 -1.18 -16.64
CA GLU A 288 -6.76 -0.49 -15.89
C GLU A 288 -5.74 0.16 -16.84
N ALA A 289 -5.39 -0.51 -17.94
CA ALA A 289 -4.37 -0.05 -18.88
C ALA A 289 -4.70 1.34 -19.47
N GLY A 290 -5.94 1.55 -19.90
CA GLY A 290 -6.35 2.84 -20.47
C GLY A 290 -6.30 3.99 -19.47
N TRP A 291 -6.60 3.72 -18.19
CA TRP A 291 -6.45 4.70 -17.12
C TRP A 291 -4.99 5.02 -16.84
N VAL A 292 -4.14 3.99 -16.76
CA VAL A 292 -2.70 4.18 -16.51
C VAL A 292 -2.06 4.97 -17.65
N ASP A 293 -2.36 4.64 -18.90
CA ASP A 293 -1.82 5.31 -20.08
C ASP A 293 -2.18 6.80 -20.11
N ALA A 294 -3.38 7.17 -19.63
CA ALA A 294 -3.80 8.57 -19.51
C ALA A 294 -2.94 9.39 -18.52
N LEU A 295 -2.28 8.74 -17.56
CA LEU A 295 -1.33 9.38 -16.64
C LEU A 295 0.03 9.70 -17.31
N PHE A 296 0.31 9.11 -18.48
CA PHE A 296 1.55 9.30 -19.25
C PHE A 296 1.24 9.96 -20.61
N PRO A 297 0.77 11.23 -20.64
CA PRO A 297 0.26 11.89 -21.85
C PRO A 297 1.30 12.04 -22.98
N VAL A 298 2.59 11.93 -22.66
CA VAL A 298 3.70 11.88 -23.62
C VAL A 298 4.69 10.85 -23.07
N PRO A 299 4.90 9.69 -23.72
CA PRO A 299 4.56 9.29 -25.09
C PRO A 299 3.13 8.72 -25.31
N GLY A 300 2.21 8.88 -24.38
CA GLY A 300 0.80 8.49 -24.54
C GLY A 300 0.48 7.08 -24.05
N THR A 301 1.49 6.32 -23.62
CA THR A 301 1.34 5.01 -22.95
C THR A 301 2.41 4.82 -21.89
N LEU A 302 2.11 4.02 -20.86
CA LEU A 302 3.06 3.59 -19.85
C LEU A 302 4.21 2.79 -20.47
N GLU A 303 3.90 1.88 -21.40
CA GLU A 303 4.91 1.06 -22.07
C GLU A 303 5.94 1.93 -22.80
N GLY A 304 5.49 2.93 -23.56
CA GLY A 304 6.38 3.85 -24.26
C GLY A 304 7.21 4.69 -23.28
N TYR A 305 6.63 5.08 -22.14
CA TYR A 305 7.34 5.81 -21.09
C TYR A 305 8.44 4.94 -20.45
N LEU A 306 8.13 3.69 -20.10
CA LEU A 306 9.11 2.75 -19.54
C LEU A 306 10.26 2.46 -20.50
N GLU A 307 9.97 2.28 -21.79
CA GLU A 307 11.00 2.06 -22.82
C GLU A 307 11.90 3.29 -22.98
N GLY A 308 11.33 4.50 -23.00
CA GLY A 308 12.11 5.75 -22.98
C GLY A 308 13.04 5.83 -21.77
N ARG A 309 12.56 5.45 -20.58
CA ARG A 309 13.38 5.42 -19.35
C ARG A 309 14.43 4.34 -19.36
N ARG A 310 14.15 3.18 -19.95
CA ARG A 310 15.14 2.11 -20.14
C ARG A 310 16.32 2.59 -20.98
N LEU A 311 16.05 3.32 -22.06
CA LEU A 311 17.08 3.96 -22.88
C LEU A 311 17.87 5.01 -22.09
N ASP A 312 17.19 5.86 -21.30
CA ASP A 312 17.86 6.84 -20.42
C ASP A 312 18.81 6.19 -19.41
N ILE A 313 18.41 5.07 -18.81
CA ILE A 313 19.26 4.27 -17.91
C ILE A 313 20.45 3.71 -18.68
N LEU A 314 20.22 3.12 -19.85
CA LEU A 314 21.30 2.60 -20.68
C LEU A 314 22.33 3.69 -20.95
N PHE A 315 21.91 4.87 -21.42
CA PHE A 315 22.81 6.00 -21.68
C PHE A 315 23.49 6.53 -20.41
N ALA A 316 22.76 6.73 -19.31
CA ALA A 316 23.30 7.22 -18.04
C ALA A 316 24.37 6.27 -17.50
N CYS A 317 24.06 4.99 -17.44
CA CYS A 317 24.88 3.97 -16.81
C CYS A 317 25.98 3.42 -17.75
N THR A 318 25.94 3.69 -19.07
CA THR A 318 27.05 3.38 -20.01
C THR A 318 28.00 4.55 -20.23
N ARG A 319 27.55 5.82 -20.22
CA ARG A 319 28.44 6.99 -20.28
C ARG A 319 29.38 7.12 -19.06
N LEU A 320 29.10 6.39 -17.99
CA LEU A 320 29.92 6.32 -16.77
C LEU A 320 30.99 5.21 -16.82
N ARG A 321 31.15 4.49 -17.94
CA ARG A 321 32.16 3.43 -18.14
C ARG A 321 33.38 3.86 -18.98
N ILE A 322 33.67 5.16 -19.11
CA ILE A 322 34.87 5.67 -19.82
C ILE A 322 35.91 6.13 -18.81
#